data_AF-A0A2D8ADG5-F1
#
_entry.id   AF-A0A2D8ADG5-F1
#
_cell.length_a   1.000
_cell.length_b   1.000
_cell.length_c   1.000
_cell.angle_alpha   90.00
_cell.angle_beta   90.00
_cell.angle_gamma   90.00
#
_symmetry.space_group_name_H-M   'P 1'
#
loop_
_entity.id
_entity.type
_entity.pdbx_description
1 polymer ?
#
loop_
_entity_poly.entity_id
_entity_poly.type
_entity_poly.pdbx_seq_one_letter_code
_entity_poly.pdbx_strand_id
1 'polypeptide(L)'
;MMFEYDKIEPVFPGNHIDGWQKIRKKQWKFIKNIIEEGGHSALKGMIPEIKKEYYLLESPNFDAPYSKWAFSEISSEYHPHQWKGGMWLRFLLCSDQSEAAWANIWERYVKYGCDFDDSRDMFIKYNTYIGQSEESLAFGIFGGLEQRMLPYFVQSDVYTDDMITLGRDEYRKIPWKSPQETFRQIFFRMSKLTGNDARHLAFIPYQWLHGLLVSTFSYDLLSDKEMELSATFDCQDVKNVLRDDAEELYHPNNIKANLLMVEILEDEGTPQWLRKIWADV
;
A
#
# COMPACT_ATOMS: atom_id res chain seq x y z
N MET A 1 24.55 -2.93 -11.57
CA MET A 1 24.86 -1.75 -10.72
C MET A 1 23.85 -1.77 -9.60
N MET A 2 24.27 -1.89 -8.34
CA MET A 2 23.35 -2.17 -7.24
C MET A 2 22.52 -0.93 -6.89
N PHE A 3 21.20 -1.02 -7.01
CA PHE A 3 20.29 0.08 -6.66
C PHE A 3 20.02 0.05 -5.16
N GLU A 4 20.40 1.12 -4.45
CA GLU A 4 20.14 1.25 -3.03
C GLU A 4 18.74 1.86 -2.80
N TYR A 5 17.91 1.12 -2.08
CA TYR A 5 16.46 1.36 -1.91
C TYR A 5 16.21 2.65 -1.15
N ASP A 6 17.05 2.86 -0.16
CA ASP A 6 17.17 3.98 0.76
C ASP A 6 17.49 5.30 0.00
N LYS A 7 17.90 5.20 -1.27
CA LYS A 7 18.18 6.32 -2.19
C LYS A 7 17.14 6.48 -3.30
N ILE A 8 16.10 5.63 -3.35
CA ILE A 8 14.95 5.84 -4.22
C ILE A 8 13.99 6.80 -3.52
N GLU A 9 14.22 8.11 -3.66
CA GLU A 9 13.10 9.05 -3.55
C GLU A 9 12.07 8.68 -4.63
N PRO A 10 10.83 8.28 -4.29
CA PRO A 10 9.87 7.92 -5.31
C PRO A 10 9.48 9.19 -6.07
N VAL A 11 9.64 9.18 -7.38
CA VAL A 11 9.54 10.39 -8.22
C VAL A 11 8.07 10.70 -8.51
N PHE A 12 7.37 11.24 -7.50
CA PHE A 12 5.98 11.68 -7.63
C PHE A 12 5.90 12.83 -8.64
N PRO A 13 5.09 12.73 -9.72
CA PRO A 13 4.99 13.75 -10.75
C PRO A 13 4.17 14.97 -10.29
N GLY A 14 4.73 15.71 -9.35
CA GLY A 14 4.21 16.98 -8.86
C GLY A 14 4.60 18.15 -9.76
N ASN A 15 4.20 19.36 -9.35
CA ASN A 15 4.50 20.63 -10.03
C ASN A 15 6.00 20.94 -10.20
N HIS A 16 6.87 20.22 -9.52
CA HIS A 16 8.33 20.31 -9.59
C HIS A 16 8.97 19.54 -10.78
N ILE A 17 8.20 18.86 -11.63
CA ILE A 17 8.72 18.07 -12.78
C ILE A 17 8.22 18.63 -14.12
N ASP A 18 9.12 18.77 -15.09
CA ASP A 18 8.75 19.20 -16.45
C ASP A 18 7.68 18.31 -17.10
N GLY A 19 6.60 18.94 -17.57
CA GLY A 19 5.48 18.24 -18.22
C GLY A 19 4.63 17.37 -17.28
N TRP A 20 4.73 17.55 -15.95
CA TRP A 20 3.98 16.80 -14.94
C TRP A 20 2.47 16.68 -15.23
N GLN A 21 1.83 17.71 -15.81
CA GLN A 21 0.41 17.66 -16.15
C GLN A 21 0.07 16.54 -17.17
N LYS A 22 1.02 16.16 -18.03
CA LYS A 22 0.89 15.03 -18.99
C LYS A 22 0.98 13.69 -18.27
N ILE A 23 1.88 13.58 -17.28
CA ILE A 23 2.07 12.36 -16.47
C ILE A 23 0.85 12.15 -15.56
N ARG A 24 0.41 13.19 -14.84
CA ARG A 24 -0.82 13.17 -14.04
C ARG A 24 -2.07 12.83 -14.86
N LYS A 25 -2.16 13.24 -16.13
CA LYS A 25 -3.25 12.82 -17.04
C LYS A 25 -3.21 11.33 -17.39
N LYS A 26 -2.02 10.70 -17.55
CA LYS A 26 -1.90 9.24 -17.68
C LYS A 26 -2.38 8.55 -16.40
N GLN A 27 -1.80 8.91 -15.24
CA GLN A 27 -2.15 8.33 -13.93
C GLN A 27 -3.65 8.48 -13.64
N TRP A 28 -4.23 9.67 -13.81
CA TRP A 28 -5.65 9.91 -13.55
C TRP A 28 -6.59 9.03 -14.39
N LYS A 29 -6.27 8.79 -15.67
CA LYS A 29 -7.07 7.87 -16.50
C LYS A 29 -7.13 6.48 -15.88
N PHE A 30 -5.99 5.99 -15.39
CA PHE A 30 -5.84 4.66 -14.82
C PHE A 30 -6.48 4.52 -13.43
N ILE A 31 -6.25 5.49 -12.54
CA ILE A 31 -6.91 5.59 -11.22
C ILE A 31 -8.44 5.61 -11.38
N LYS A 32 -8.95 6.34 -12.39
CA LYS A 32 -10.39 6.40 -12.70
C LYS A 32 -10.94 5.03 -13.12
N ASN A 33 -10.21 4.24 -13.89
CA ASN A 33 -10.61 2.87 -14.23
C ASN A 33 -10.76 2.02 -12.96
N ILE A 34 -9.77 2.04 -12.06
CA ILE A 34 -9.84 1.31 -10.77
C ILE A 34 -11.12 1.70 -9.98
N ILE A 35 -11.43 3.00 -9.88
CA ILE A 35 -12.62 3.49 -9.17
C ILE A 35 -13.93 3.01 -9.83
N GLU A 36 -13.97 2.94 -11.16
CA GLU A 36 -15.17 2.55 -11.91
C GLU A 36 -15.37 1.03 -11.97
N GLU A 37 -14.30 0.26 -12.13
CA GLU A 37 -14.29 -1.21 -12.14
C GLU A 37 -14.51 -1.79 -10.73
N GLY A 38 -14.00 -1.13 -9.69
CA GLY A 38 -14.27 -1.47 -8.29
C GLY A 38 -15.70 -1.17 -7.81
N GLY A 39 -16.51 -0.46 -8.60
CA GLY A 39 -17.91 -0.17 -8.25
C GLY A 39 -18.14 0.86 -7.13
N HIS A 40 -17.09 1.58 -6.69
CA HIS A 40 -17.17 2.53 -5.58
C HIS A 40 -17.86 3.84 -6.00
N SER A 41 -19.20 3.82 -6.02
CA SER A 41 -20.06 4.95 -6.40
C SER A 41 -19.80 6.24 -5.62
N ALA A 42 -19.41 6.13 -4.34
CA ALA A 42 -19.04 7.28 -3.51
C ALA A 42 -17.70 7.92 -3.96
N LEU A 43 -16.69 7.11 -4.29
CA LEU A 43 -15.42 7.60 -4.85
C LEU A 43 -15.65 8.32 -6.19
N LYS A 44 -16.55 7.78 -7.03
CA LYS A 44 -16.99 8.43 -8.27
C LYS A 44 -17.64 9.81 -8.03
N GLY A 45 -18.27 10.00 -6.86
CA GLY A 45 -18.83 11.28 -6.41
C GLY A 45 -17.79 12.34 -6.05
N MET A 46 -16.65 11.96 -5.45
CA MET A 46 -15.57 12.90 -5.07
C MET A 46 -14.72 13.40 -6.25
N ILE A 47 -14.81 12.74 -7.42
CA ILE A 47 -14.02 13.05 -8.62
C ILE A 47 -14.05 14.53 -9.04
N PRO A 48 -15.21 15.24 -9.08
CA PRO A 48 -15.26 16.65 -9.51
C PRO A 48 -14.58 17.60 -8.52
N GLU A 49 -14.59 17.28 -7.24
CA GLU A 49 -14.02 18.10 -6.16
C GLU A 49 -12.49 18.01 -6.15
N ILE A 50 -11.96 16.78 -6.23
CA ILE A 50 -10.52 16.51 -6.37
C ILE A 50 -9.96 17.22 -7.61
N LYS A 51 -10.74 17.26 -8.70
CA LYS A 51 -10.42 17.99 -9.95
C LYS A 51 -10.46 19.51 -9.85
N LYS A 52 -11.09 20.07 -8.81
CA LYS A 52 -11.26 21.51 -8.61
C LYS A 52 -10.21 22.10 -7.67
N GLU A 53 -9.72 21.31 -6.70
CA GLU A 53 -8.94 21.83 -5.56
C GLU A 53 -7.52 21.25 -5.44
N TYR A 54 -7.20 20.16 -6.16
CA TYR A 54 -5.90 19.47 -6.07
C TYR A 54 -5.27 19.13 -7.45
N TYR A 55 -6.04 18.48 -8.31
CA TYR A 55 -5.53 17.91 -9.57
C TYR A 55 -5.26 18.97 -10.64
N LEU A 56 -4.03 18.99 -11.18
CA LEU A 56 -3.54 19.90 -12.23
C LEU A 56 -3.50 21.40 -11.87
N LEU A 57 -3.60 21.76 -10.60
CA LEU A 57 -3.37 23.13 -10.14
C LEU A 57 -1.87 23.39 -9.93
N GLU A 58 -1.36 24.58 -10.21
CA GLU A 58 0.05 24.89 -9.90
C GLU A 58 0.28 25.09 -8.38
N SER A 59 -0.74 25.63 -7.69
CA SER A 59 -0.83 25.68 -6.23
C SER A 59 -2.19 25.11 -5.77
N PRO A 60 -2.23 23.98 -5.04
CA PRO A 60 -3.46 23.46 -4.44
C PRO A 60 -4.08 24.45 -3.44
N ASN A 61 -5.41 24.56 -3.41
CA ASN A 61 -6.10 25.48 -2.49
C ASN A 61 -6.75 24.73 -1.33
N PHE A 62 -5.93 24.40 -0.32
CA PHE A 62 -6.38 23.73 0.90
C PHE A 62 -7.43 24.53 1.70
N ASP A 63 -7.61 25.83 1.45
CA ASP A 63 -8.57 26.69 2.15
C ASP A 63 -9.78 27.08 1.31
N ALA A 64 -9.97 26.44 0.16
CA ALA A 64 -11.16 26.59 -0.67
C ALA A 64 -12.44 26.15 0.08
N PRO A 65 -13.64 26.65 -0.29
CA PRO A 65 -14.87 26.32 0.42
C PRO A 65 -15.23 24.83 0.47
N TYR A 66 -14.86 24.00 -0.52
CA TYR A 66 -15.17 22.56 -0.48
C TYR A 66 -14.07 21.78 0.27
N SER A 67 -12.83 22.25 0.20
CA SER A 67 -11.75 21.96 1.18
C SER A 67 -11.99 22.58 2.58
N LYS A 68 -13.17 23.16 2.81
CA LYS A 68 -13.76 23.42 4.13
C LYS A 68 -14.97 22.53 4.37
N TRP A 69 -15.95 22.41 3.47
CA TRP A 69 -17.10 21.50 3.63
C TRP A 69 -16.72 20.03 3.86
N ALA A 70 -15.61 19.56 3.28
CA ALA A 70 -15.04 18.25 3.56
C ALA A 70 -14.43 18.10 4.97
N PHE A 71 -14.58 19.10 5.87
CA PHE A 71 -13.92 19.18 7.18
C PHE A 71 -14.71 19.98 8.25
N SER A 72 -15.46 21.03 7.90
CA SER A 72 -15.76 22.15 8.81
C SER A 72 -17.16 22.21 9.43
N GLU A 73 -18.15 21.50 8.88
CA GLU A 73 -19.54 21.54 9.37
C GLU A 73 -20.10 20.13 9.62
N ILE A 74 -19.27 19.25 10.18
CA ILE A 74 -19.74 17.98 10.75
C ILE A 74 -20.49 18.29 12.05
N SER A 75 -21.81 18.48 11.95
CA SER A 75 -22.69 18.40 13.12
C SER A 75 -22.61 17.00 13.75
N SER A 76 -23.12 16.83 14.96
CA SER A 76 -23.20 15.52 15.63
C SER A 76 -23.98 14.45 14.84
N GLU A 77 -24.76 14.84 13.84
CA GLU A 77 -25.61 13.98 13.01
C GLU A 77 -24.88 13.43 11.77
N TYR A 78 -23.80 14.10 11.34
CA TYR A 78 -22.90 13.60 10.30
C TYR A 78 -21.69 12.88 10.94
N HIS A 79 -21.13 11.90 10.22
CA HIS A 79 -20.10 11.01 10.75
C HIS A 79 -18.89 10.94 9.80
N PRO A 80 -17.66 10.98 10.31
CA PRO A 80 -16.47 10.86 9.45
C PRO A 80 -16.39 9.56 8.63
N HIS A 81 -17.08 8.49 9.03
CA HIS A 81 -17.23 7.25 8.23
C HIS A 81 -17.91 7.46 6.86
N GLN A 82 -18.44 8.64 6.57
CA GLN A 82 -19.04 8.95 5.26
C GLN A 82 -17.98 9.37 4.22
N TRP A 83 -16.73 9.58 4.63
CA TRP A 83 -15.61 10.01 3.79
C TRP A 83 -14.94 8.84 3.03
N LYS A 84 -15.71 8.14 2.21
CA LYS A 84 -15.29 6.88 1.58
C LYS A 84 -14.08 7.05 0.65
N GLY A 85 -13.00 6.32 0.93
CA GLY A 85 -11.79 6.13 0.11
C GLY A 85 -10.97 7.37 -0.29
N GLY A 86 -11.34 8.59 0.10
CA GLY A 86 -10.79 9.82 -0.47
C GLY A 86 -9.33 10.14 -0.13
N MET A 87 -8.75 9.47 0.88
CA MET A 87 -7.44 9.82 1.45
C MET A 87 -6.29 9.69 0.47
N TRP A 88 -5.96 8.46 0.03
CA TRP A 88 -4.83 8.21 -0.86
C TRP A 88 -5.00 8.92 -2.21
N LEU A 89 -6.25 9.18 -2.65
CA LEU A 89 -6.54 9.99 -3.83
C LEU A 89 -6.11 11.46 -3.68
N ARG A 90 -6.29 12.09 -2.51
CA ARG A 90 -5.82 13.47 -2.31
C ARG A 90 -4.30 13.54 -2.29
N PHE A 91 -3.62 12.61 -1.62
CA PHE A 91 -2.14 12.50 -1.68
C PHE A 91 -1.64 12.26 -3.11
N LEU A 92 -2.26 11.33 -3.84
CA LEU A 92 -1.89 10.97 -5.21
C LEU A 92 -2.13 12.08 -6.23
N LEU A 93 -3.14 12.94 -6.02
CA LEU A 93 -3.60 13.91 -7.01
C LEU A 93 -3.31 15.37 -6.64
N CYS A 94 -2.75 15.61 -5.46
CA CYS A 94 -2.08 16.86 -5.13
C CYS A 94 -0.93 17.10 -6.12
N SER A 95 -0.85 18.30 -6.68
CA SER A 95 0.27 18.72 -7.53
C SER A 95 1.50 19.05 -6.71
N ASP A 96 1.33 19.61 -5.51
CA ASP A 96 2.40 19.69 -4.52
C ASP A 96 2.63 18.29 -3.92
N GLN A 97 3.89 17.86 -3.92
CA GLN A 97 4.33 16.54 -3.43
C GLN A 97 5.42 16.67 -2.34
N SER A 98 5.56 17.87 -1.79
CA SER A 98 6.39 18.15 -0.62
C SER A 98 5.83 17.52 0.65
N GLU A 99 6.72 17.25 1.61
CA GLU A 99 6.34 16.78 2.95
C GLU A 99 5.38 17.75 3.66
N ALA A 100 5.53 19.06 3.43
CA ALA A 100 4.65 20.08 4.00
C ALA A 100 3.20 19.99 3.47
N ALA A 101 3.01 19.76 2.17
CA ALA A 101 1.68 19.55 1.59
C ALA A 101 1.07 18.22 2.07
N TRP A 102 1.87 17.16 2.16
CA TRP A 102 1.44 15.87 2.70
C TRP A 102 1.06 15.96 4.18
N ALA A 103 1.85 16.63 5.01
CA ALA A 103 1.53 16.88 6.42
C ALA A 103 0.24 17.69 6.56
N ASN A 104 0.03 18.74 5.75
CA ASN A 104 -1.21 19.53 5.77
C ASN A 104 -2.45 18.67 5.43
N ILE A 105 -2.33 17.75 4.46
CA ILE A 105 -3.38 16.79 4.12
C ILE A 105 -3.64 15.84 5.30
N TRP A 106 -2.58 15.28 5.91
CA TRP A 106 -2.67 14.34 7.02
C TRP A 106 -3.26 14.97 8.29
N GLU A 107 -2.75 16.12 8.73
CA GLU A 107 -3.24 16.85 9.90
C GLU A 107 -4.73 17.16 9.81
N ARG A 108 -5.24 17.46 8.61
CA ARG A 108 -6.67 17.64 8.37
C ARG A 108 -7.44 16.33 8.54
N TYR A 109 -6.94 15.20 8.04
CA TYR A 109 -7.56 13.89 8.32
C TYR A 109 -7.55 13.54 9.81
N VAL A 110 -6.44 13.77 10.52
CA VAL A 110 -6.34 13.55 11.99
C VAL A 110 -7.32 14.44 12.76
N LYS A 111 -7.46 15.71 12.38
CA LYS A 111 -8.28 16.70 13.09
C LYS A 111 -9.79 16.50 12.92
N TYR A 112 -10.22 15.98 11.77
CA TYR A 112 -11.62 15.97 11.35
C TYR A 112 -12.21 14.55 11.13
N GLY A 113 -11.36 13.51 11.15
CA GLY A 113 -11.74 12.10 10.99
C GLY A 113 -11.98 11.67 9.54
N CYS A 114 -12.04 10.36 9.26
CA CYS A 114 -12.43 9.83 7.94
C CYS A 114 -12.82 8.34 8.03
N ASP A 115 -13.30 7.74 6.94
CA ASP A 115 -13.38 6.28 6.82
C ASP A 115 -11.97 5.71 6.56
N PHE A 116 -11.18 5.63 7.63
CA PHE A 116 -9.77 5.24 7.57
C PHE A 116 -9.60 3.74 7.34
N ASP A 117 -10.46 2.90 7.93
CA ASP A 117 -10.44 1.45 7.72
C ASP A 117 -10.74 1.09 6.26
N ASP A 118 -11.82 1.63 5.66
CA ASP A 118 -12.07 1.44 4.21
C ASP A 118 -10.88 1.97 3.40
N SER A 119 -10.41 3.19 3.65
CA SER A 119 -9.29 3.78 2.91
C SER A 119 -7.99 2.97 2.96
N ARG A 120 -7.70 2.35 4.12
CA ARG A 120 -6.53 1.50 4.36
C ARG A 120 -6.66 0.14 3.69
N ASP A 121 -7.74 -0.57 3.97
CA ASP A 121 -7.97 -1.91 3.45
C ASP A 121 -8.11 -1.86 1.91
N MET A 122 -8.72 -0.80 1.38
CA MET A 122 -8.71 -0.45 -0.03
C MET A 122 -7.30 -0.26 -0.58
N PHE A 123 -6.46 0.59 0.03
CA PHE A 123 -5.09 0.82 -0.45
C PHE A 123 -4.26 -0.47 -0.48
N ILE A 124 -4.31 -1.26 0.59
CA ILE A 124 -3.57 -2.52 0.73
C ILE A 124 -4.03 -3.58 -0.30
N LYS A 125 -5.34 -3.58 -0.63
CA LYS A 125 -5.95 -4.50 -1.61
C LYS A 125 -5.78 -4.06 -3.07
N TYR A 126 -5.94 -2.77 -3.37
CA TYR A 126 -5.87 -2.27 -4.76
C TYR A 126 -4.45 -2.14 -5.30
N ASN A 127 -3.43 -2.16 -4.43
CA ASN A 127 -2.04 -2.36 -4.82
C ASN A 127 -1.74 -3.76 -5.39
N THR A 128 -2.74 -4.62 -5.59
CA THR A 128 -2.66 -5.85 -6.41
C THR A 128 -3.71 -5.90 -7.53
N TYR A 129 -4.32 -4.78 -7.94
CA TYR A 129 -5.36 -4.77 -8.98
C TYR A 129 -4.81 -4.67 -10.41
N ILE A 130 -5.44 -5.37 -11.35
CA ILE A 130 -4.82 -5.78 -12.62
C ILE A 130 -5.49 -5.07 -13.82
N GLY A 131 -4.72 -4.37 -14.66
CA GLY A 131 -5.27 -3.88 -15.94
C GLY A 131 -4.44 -2.83 -16.71
N GLN A 132 -3.11 -2.93 -16.77
CA GLN A 132 -2.27 -1.79 -17.20
C GLN A 132 -1.01 -2.11 -18.02
N SER A 133 -0.42 -1.02 -18.54
CA SER A 133 0.70 -0.95 -19.49
C SER A 133 2.08 -0.90 -18.82
N GLU A 134 3.10 -1.41 -19.50
CA GLU A 134 4.49 -1.50 -19.03
C GLU A 134 5.06 -0.19 -18.42
N GLU A 135 4.82 0.97 -19.06
CA GLU A 135 5.23 2.29 -18.54
C GLU A 135 4.73 2.60 -17.11
N SER A 136 3.57 2.07 -16.68
CA SER A 136 3.07 2.27 -15.31
C SER A 136 3.52 1.19 -14.35
N LEU A 137 3.76 -0.05 -14.80
CA LEU A 137 4.23 -1.15 -13.94
C LEU A 137 5.60 -0.86 -13.29
N ALA A 138 6.46 -0.11 -13.99
CA ALA A 138 7.81 0.27 -13.55
C ALA A 138 7.87 1.10 -12.25
N PHE A 139 6.76 1.72 -11.83
CA PHE A 139 6.67 2.50 -10.58
C PHE A 139 5.51 2.05 -9.68
N GLY A 140 4.97 0.85 -9.90
CA GLY A 140 3.78 0.38 -9.20
C GLY A 140 2.48 1.02 -9.69
N ILE A 141 1.37 0.59 -9.10
CA ILE A 141 0.01 0.98 -9.50
C ILE A 141 -0.27 2.48 -9.36
N PHE A 142 0.34 3.13 -8.38
CA PHE A 142 0.14 4.54 -8.05
C PHE A 142 1.41 5.40 -8.20
N GLY A 143 2.53 4.82 -8.67
CA GLY A 143 3.74 5.57 -8.99
C GLY A 143 4.63 5.89 -7.79
N GLY A 144 4.82 4.93 -6.87
CA GLY A 144 5.62 5.06 -5.65
C GLY A 144 4.84 5.47 -4.41
N LEU A 145 3.53 5.76 -4.55
CA LEU A 145 2.62 6.06 -3.44
C LEU A 145 2.52 4.89 -2.46
N GLU A 146 2.65 3.68 -2.98
CA GLU A 146 2.78 2.40 -2.27
C GLU A 146 3.71 2.49 -1.07
N GLN A 147 4.87 3.12 -1.25
CA GLN A 147 5.91 3.26 -0.25
C GLN A 147 5.62 4.42 0.71
N ARG A 148 5.35 5.64 0.19
CA ARG A 148 5.14 6.82 1.05
C ARG A 148 3.83 6.80 1.85
N MET A 149 2.78 6.12 1.38
CA MET A 149 1.52 6.01 2.14
C MET A 149 1.55 4.89 3.17
N LEU A 150 2.51 3.94 3.10
CA LEU A 150 2.56 2.81 4.02
C LEU A 150 2.69 3.21 5.50
N PRO A 151 3.56 4.16 5.91
CA PRO A 151 3.70 4.55 7.32
C PRO A 151 2.45 5.21 7.92
N TYR A 152 1.54 5.71 7.07
CA TYR A 152 0.24 6.23 7.51
C TYR A 152 -0.75 5.10 7.76
N PHE A 153 -0.77 4.09 6.88
CA PHE A 153 -1.72 2.98 6.87
C PHE A 153 -1.32 1.79 7.75
N VAL A 154 -0.03 1.59 7.98
CA VAL A 154 0.55 0.57 8.88
C VAL A 154 1.56 1.29 9.77
N GLN A 155 1.13 1.64 10.98
CA GLN A 155 1.85 2.53 11.89
C GLN A 155 2.74 1.79 12.91
N SER A 156 3.06 0.52 12.64
CA SER A 156 4.02 -0.24 13.44
C SER A 156 4.67 -1.35 12.60
N ASP A 157 5.96 -1.52 12.84
CA ASP A 157 6.85 -2.56 12.34
C ASP A 157 6.80 -3.85 13.20
N VAL A 158 6.04 -3.85 14.30
CA VAL A 158 5.86 -4.97 15.23
C VAL A 158 4.38 -5.20 15.45
N TYR A 159 3.92 -6.44 15.48
CA TYR A 159 2.51 -6.75 15.70
C TYR A 159 2.04 -6.18 17.04
N THR A 160 0.94 -5.45 17.00
CA THR A 160 0.32 -4.86 18.18
C THR A 160 -1.19 -4.73 17.99
N ASP A 161 -1.91 -4.87 19.10
CA ASP A 161 -3.34 -4.58 19.19
C ASP A 161 -3.62 -3.09 19.49
N ASP A 162 -2.57 -2.26 19.59
CA ASP A 162 -2.63 -0.82 19.84
C ASP A 162 -3.55 -0.08 18.86
N MET A 163 -4.26 0.89 19.43
CA MET A 163 -5.12 1.82 18.71
C MET A 163 -4.44 3.19 18.54
N ILE A 164 -4.97 3.97 17.58
CA ILE A 164 -4.73 5.39 17.35
C ILE A 164 -6.08 6.09 17.22
N THR A 165 -6.18 7.32 17.71
CA THR A 165 -7.39 8.15 17.55
C THR A 165 -7.24 9.02 16.31
N LEU A 166 -8.20 8.97 15.38
CA LEU A 166 -8.30 9.89 14.24
C LEU A 166 -9.67 10.57 14.28
N GLY A 167 -9.70 11.90 14.40
CA GLY A 167 -10.92 12.66 14.67
C GLY A 167 -11.49 12.34 16.05
N ARG A 168 -12.52 11.48 16.08
CA ARG A 168 -13.22 11.03 17.30
C ARG A 168 -13.29 9.50 17.46
N ASP A 169 -12.76 8.78 16.47
CA ASP A 169 -12.93 7.35 16.31
C ASP A 169 -11.55 6.66 16.51
N GLU A 170 -11.53 5.43 17.01
CA GLU A 170 -10.30 4.67 17.28
C GLU A 170 -10.07 3.59 16.20
N TYR A 171 -8.84 3.54 15.69
CA TYR A 171 -8.42 2.62 14.62
C TYR A 171 -7.18 1.85 15.06
N ARG A 172 -6.99 0.61 14.61
CA ARG A 172 -5.74 -0.13 14.87
C ARG A 172 -4.55 0.52 14.17
N LYS A 173 -3.36 0.47 14.79
CA LYS A 173 -2.07 0.75 14.12
C LYS A 173 -1.80 -0.19 12.93
N ILE A 174 -2.32 -1.41 12.99
CA ILE A 174 -2.15 -2.46 11.98
C ILE A 174 -3.52 -2.89 11.43
N PRO A 175 -3.68 -3.05 10.10
CA PRO A 175 -4.96 -3.42 9.46
C PRO A 175 -5.56 -4.74 9.96
N TRP A 176 -4.72 -5.72 10.23
CA TRP A 176 -5.15 -7.09 10.51
C TRP A 176 -5.47 -7.29 12.00
N LYS A 177 -6.47 -8.14 12.26
CA LYS A 177 -7.10 -8.29 13.59
C LYS A 177 -6.42 -9.32 14.50
N SER A 178 -5.36 -9.97 14.02
CA SER A 178 -4.60 -10.98 14.75
C SER A 178 -3.19 -11.16 14.15
N PRO A 179 -2.24 -11.77 14.88
CA PRO A 179 -0.95 -12.20 14.33
C PRO A 179 -1.15 -13.18 13.17
N GLN A 180 -2.12 -14.09 13.28
CA GLN A 180 -2.46 -15.07 12.23
C GLN A 180 -2.86 -14.41 10.91
N GLU A 181 -3.72 -13.38 10.95
CA GLU A 181 -4.17 -12.69 9.74
C GLU A 181 -3.06 -11.76 9.19
N THR A 182 -2.26 -11.17 10.07
CA THR A 182 -1.04 -10.40 9.70
C THR A 182 -0.05 -11.30 8.94
N PHE A 183 0.24 -12.48 9.48
CA PHE A 183 1.09 -13.49 8.85
C PHE A 183 0.57 -13.85 7.46
N ARG A 184 -0.69 -14.28 7.33
CA ARG A 184 -1.30 -14.69 6.04
C ARG A 184 -1.23 -13.57 5.01
N GLN A 185 -1.63 -12.35 5.39
CA GLN A 185 -1.76 -11.24 4.45
C GLN A 185 -0.43 -10.61 4.04
N ILE A 186 0.65 -10.81 4.80
CA ILE A 186 2.00 -10.43 4.37
C ILE A 186 2.65 -11.59 3.60
N PHE A 187 2.73 -12.78 4.19
CA PHE A 187 3.44 -13.94 3.63
C PHE A 187 2.91 -14.35 2.25
N PHE A 188 1.59 -14.58 2.13
CA PHE A 188 0.94 -14.99 0.86
C PHE A 188 0.90 -13.88 -0.21
N ARG A 189 1.39 -12.67 0.09
CA ARG A 189 1.50 -11.56 -0.87
C ARG A 189 2.92 -11.30 -1.32
N MET A 190 3.90 -11.57 -0.45
CA MET A 190 5.33 -11.47 -0.79
C MET A 190 5.76 -12.62 -1.72
N SER A 191 5.26 -13.84 -1.51
CA SER A 191 5.47 -14.96 -2.45
C SER A 191 5.14 -14.58 -3.90
N LYS A 192 3.98 -13.93 -4.12
CA LYS A 192 3.49 -13.55 -5.45
C LYS A 192 4.30 -12.45 -6.13
N LEU A 193 5.30 -11.86 -5.46
CA LEU A 193 6.27 -10.96 -6.10
C LEU A 193 7.12 -11.69 -7.16
N THR A 194 7.42 -12.98 -6.95
CA THR A 194 8.20 -13.85 -7.86
C THR A 194 7.44 -15.10 -8.31
N GLY A 195 6.13 -15.15 -8.08
CA GLY A 195 5.28 -16.29 -8.48
C GLY A 195 5.01 -16.37 -9.98
N ASN A 196 4.60 -17.55 -10.46
CA ASN A 196 4.46 -17.81 -11.90
C ASN A 196 3.33 -17.03 -12.62
N ASP A 197 2.36 -16.44 -11.91
CA ASP A 197 1.13 -15.89 -12.49
C ASP A 197 1.18 -14.36 -12.72
N ALA A 198 1.86 -13.97 -13.80
CA ALA A 198 1.67 -12.75 -14.60
C ALA A 198 1.52 -11.36 -13.91
N ARG A 199 2.63 -10.61 -13.92
CA ARG A 199 2.84 -9.14 -13.70
C ARG A 199 3.41 -8.75 -12.34
N HIS A 200 4.73 -8.84 -12.26
CA HIS A 200 5.59 -8.32 -11.20
C HIS A 200 5.51 -6.79 -11.13
N LEU A 201 4.58 -6.25 -10.34
CA LEU A 201 4.55 -4.82 -10.01
C LEU A 201 5.84 -4.45 -9.27
N ALA A 202 6.48 -3.36 -9.70
CA ALA A 202 7.76 -2.93 -9.13
C ALA A 202 7.65 -2.45 -7.68
N PHE A 203 6.49 -1.89 -7.28
CA PHE A 203 6.26 -1.31 -5.95
C PHE A 203 4.92 -1.84 -5.40
N ILE A 204 4.94 -2.51 -4.24
CA ILE A 204 3.76 -3.05 -3.54
C ILE A 204 3.99 -2.99 -2.02
N PRO A 205 3.02 -2.53 -1.18
CA PRO A 205 3.18 -2.39 0.28
C PRO A 205 3.90 -3.52 1.03
N TYR A 206 3.66 -4.78 0.67
CA TYR A 206 4.22 -5.94 1.38
C TYR A 206 5.76 -6.05 1.25
N GLN A 207 6.37 -5.41 0.24
CA GLN A 207 7.84 -5.35 0.05
C GLN A 207 8.60 -4.68 1.23
N TRP A 208 7.88 -4.00 2.14
CA TRP A 208 8.46 -3.27 3.27
C TRP A 208 7.91 -3.74 4.63
N LEU A 209 7.24 -4.90 4.68
CA LEU A 209 6.58 -5.41 5.90
C LEU A 209 7.27 -6.62 6.54
N HIS A 210 8.55 -6.88 6.20
CA HIS A 210 9.36 -7.97 6.77
C HIS A 210 9.40 -7.99 8.30
N GLY A 211 9.65 -6.83 8.95
CA GLY A 211 9.68 -6.74 10.41
C GLY A 211 8.32 -7.11 11.03
N LEU A 212 7.23 -6.61 10.43
CA LEU A 212 5.88 -6.91 10.88
C LEU A 212 5.54 -8.40 10.69
N LEU A 213 6.00 -9.04 9.60
CA LEU A 213 5.89 -10.49 9.43
C LEU A 213 6.64 -11.25 10.53
N VAL A 214 7.94 -10.98 10.72
CA VAL A 214 8.78 -11.68 11.71
C VAL A 214 8.21 -11.52 13.12
N SER A 215 7.66 -10.34 13.44
CA SER A 215 7.02 -10.10 14.74
C SER A 215 5.79 -10.97 15.03
N THR A 216 5.18 -11.60 14.01
CA THR A 216 4.08 -12.57 14.22
C THR A 216 4.57 -13.93 14.72
N PHE A 217 5.86 -14.26 14.58
CA PHE A 217 6.40 -15.58 14.92
C PHE A 217 6.53 -15.83 16.43
N SER A 218 6.43 -14.78 17.25
CA SER A 218 6.37 -14.87 18.71
C SER A 218 4.99 -15.29 19.24
N TYR A 219 4.02 -15.52 18.35
CA TYR A 219 2.66 -15.95 18.65
C TYR A 219 2.39 -17.38 18.12
N ASP A 220 1.41 -18.07 18.70
CA ASP A 220 0.97 -19.40 18.26
C ASP A 220 0.26 -19.34 16.89
N LEU A 221 1.04 -19.29 15.81
CA LEU A 221 0.53 -19.32 14.44
C LEU A 221 0.01 -20.71 14.06
N LEU A 222 -1.28 -20.79 13.74
CA LEU A 222 -1.98 -22.04 13.44
C LEU A 222 -1.58 -22.59 12.06
N SER A 223 -1.00 -23.78 12.04
CA SER A 223 -0.74 -24.59 10.85
C SER A 223 -1.80 -25.69 10.69
N ASP A 224 -2.88 -25.38 9.98
CA ASP A 224 -3.79 -26.39 9.45
C ASP A 224 -3.35 -26.85 8.04
N LYS A 225 -4.02 -27.88 7.49
CA LYS A 225 -3.66 -28.45 6.19
C LYS A 225 -3.89 -27.51 4.99
N GLU A 226 -4.75 -26.50 5.13
CA GLU A 226 -4.94 -25.48 4.09
C GLU A 226 -3.78 -24.48 4.15
N MET A 227 -3.42 -24.03 5.36
CA MET A 227 -2.23 -23.20 5.61
C MET A 227 -0.95 -23.85 5.10
N GLU A 228 -0.68 -25.10 5.47
CA GLU A 228 0.52 -25.84 5.05
C GLU A 228 0.57 -26.01 3.52
N LEU A 229 -0.56 -26.26 2.88
CA LEU A 229 -0.65 -26.40 1.42
C LEU A 229 -0.42 -25.06 0.69
N SER A 230 -1.02 -23.96 1.16
CA SER A 230 -0.73 -22.62 0.64
C SER A 230 0.75 -22.28 0.82
N ALA A 231 1.26 -22.43 2.04
CA ALA A 231 2.66 -22.13 2.37
C ALA A 231 3.66 -22.95 1.53
N THR A 232 3.31 -24.18 1.14
CA THR A 232 4.12 -24.99 0.21
C THR A 232 4.28 -24.30 -1.16
N PHE A 233 3.17 -23.88 -1.77
CA PHE A 233 3.22 -23.14 -3.04
C PHE A 233 3.86 -21.75 -2.89
N ASP A 234 3.64 -21.08 -1.77
CA ASP A 234 4.20 -19.76 -1.50
C ASP A 234 5.72 -19.80 -1.27
N CYS A 235 6.25 -20.83 -0.61
CA CYS A 235 7.69 -21.08 -0.52
C CYS A 235 8.30 -21.42 -1.90
N GLN A 236 7.60 -22.16 -2.76
CA GLN A 236 8.04 -22.41 -4.15
C GLN A 236 8.09 -21.13 -4.98
N ASP A 237 7.06 -20.27 -4.89
CA ASP A 237 7.05 -18.96 -5.54
C ASP A 237 8.19 -18.05 -5.02
N VAL A 238 8.55 -18.12 -3.73
CA VAL A 238 9.74 -17.43 -3.17
C VAL A 238 11.04 -18.01 -3.74
N LYS A 239 11.20 -19.34 -3.84
CA LYS A 239 12.43 -19.97 -4.39
C LYS A 239 12.75 -19.56 -5.83
N ASN A 240 11.79 -19.04 -6.59
CA ASN A 240 12.07 -18.46 -7.90
C ASN A 240 13.08 -17.29 -7.86
N VAL A 241 13.26 -16.62 -6.71
CA VAL A 241 14.28 -15.57 -6.53
C VAL A 241 15.72 -16.10 -6.57
N LEU A 242 15.92 -17.41 -6.38
CA LEU A 242 17.21 -18.08 -6.32
C LEU A 242 17.62 -18.71 -7.67
N ARG A 243 16.90 -18.40 -8.75
CA ARG A 243 17.18 -18.90 -10.11
C ARG A 243 18.25 -18.07 -10.81
N ASP A 244 19.04 -18.71 -11.66
CA ASP A 244 20.06 -18.04 -12.50
C ASP A 244 19.48 -16.94 -13.41
N ASP A 245 18.19 -17.04 -13.78
CA ASP A 245 17.46 -16.07 -14.62
C ASP A 245 16.61 -15.06 -13.82
N ALA A 246 16.69 -15.06 -12.49
CA ALA A 246 15.83 -14.21 -11.64
C ALA A 246 16.02 -12.70 -11.90
N GLU A 247 17.24 -12.23 -12.18
CA GLU A 247 17.51 -10.82 -12.54
C GLU A 247 16.98 -10.43 -13.94
N GLU A 248 16.68 -11.40 -14.82
CA GLU A 248 16.06 -11.14 -16.13
C GLU A 248 14.53 -11.16 -16.05
N LEU A 249 13.95 -11.93 -15.12
CA LEU A 249 12.51 -12.16 -14.99
C LEU A 249 11.80 -11.19 -14.05
N TYR A 250 12.45 -10.77 -12.95
CA TYR A 250 11.80 -10.08 -11.84
C TYR A 250 12.33 -8.66 -11.63
N HIS A 251 11.45 -7.74 -11.23
CA HIS A 251 11.88 -6.40 -10.83
C HIS A 251 12.81 -6.47 -9.61
N PRO A 252 13.92 -5.72 -9.53
CA PRO A 252 14.86 -5.78 -8.41
C PRO A 252 14.21 -5.69 -7.03
N ASN A 253 13.15 -4.88 -6.85
CA ASN A 253 12.44 -4.78 -5.57
C ASN A 253 11.81 -6.10 -5.13
N ASN A 254 11.34 -6.92 -6.07
CA ASN A 254 10.78 -8.24 -5.80
C ASN A 254 11.90 -9.22 -5.46
N ILE A 255 13.07 -9.05 -6.09
CA ILE A 255 14.28 -9.81 -5.79
C ILE A 255 14.76 -9.51 -4.35
N LYS A 256 14.99 -8.24 -3.99
CA LYS A 256 15.39 -7.89 -2.61
C LYS A 256 14.34 -8.32 -1.59
N ALA A 257 13.05 -8.07 -1.87
CA ALA A 257 11.99 -8.45 -0.94
C ALA A 257 11.97 -9.96 -0.69
N ASN A 258 12.12 -10.79 -1.73
CA ASN A 258 12.08 -12.25 -1.56
C ASN A 258 13.42 -12.88 -1.16
N LEU A 259 14.56 -12.25 -1.41
CA LEU A 259 15.84 -12.63 -0.76
C LEU A 259 15.78 -12.43 0.77
N LEU A 260 15.21 -11.32 1.23
CA LEU A 260 14.93 -11.12 2.66
C LEU A 260 13.90 -12.13 3.19
N MET A 261 13.00 -12.66 2.35
CA MET A 261 12.12 -13.78 2.74
C MET A 261 12.86 -15.11 2.84
N VAL A 262 13.88 -15.35 2.01
CA VAL A 262 14.79 -16.51 2.14
C VAL A 262 15.54 -16.43 3.47
N GLU A 263 16.17 -15.30 3.77
CA GLU A 263 16.87 -15.07 5.05
C GLU A 263 15.95 -15.34 6.25
N ILE A 264 14.69 -14.87 6.21
CA ILE A 264 13.69 -15.14 7.23
C ILE A 264 13.33 -16.63 7.31
N LEU A 265 13.08 -17.30 6.18
CA LEU A 265 12.65 -18.71 6.17
C LEU A 265 13.75 -19.68 6.62
N GLU A 266 15.02 -19.26 6.55
CA GLU A 266 16.19 -20.01 7.02
C GLU A 266 16.55 -19.74 8.50
N ASP A 267 16.17 -18.58 9.04
CA ASP A 267 16.45 -18.19 10.44
C ASP A 267 15.86 -19.16 11.49
N GLU A 268 16.50 -19.27 12.66
CA GLU A 268 16.03 -20.19 13.72
C GLU A 268 14.73 -19.74 14.41
N GLY A 269 14.39 -18.45 14.38
CA GLY A 269 13.17 -17.88 14.94
C GLY A 269 11.90 -18.12 14.13
N THR A 270 12.01 -18.59 12.88
CA THR A 270 10.84 -18.88 12.04
C THR A 270 10.11 -20.15 12.51
N PRO A 271 8.75 -20.18 12.49
CA PRO A 271 7.95 -21.28 13.02
C PRO A 271 8.37 -22.64 12.44
N GLN A 272 8.54 -23.65 13.30
CA GLN A 272 9.12 -24.94 12.93
C GLN A 272 8.39 -25.63 11.75
N TRP A 273 7.06 -25.51 11.68
CA TRP A 273 6.26 -26.04 10.57
C TRP A 273 6.60 -25.36 9.24
N LEU A 274 6.79 -24.04 9.25
CA LEU A 274 7.11 -23.24 8.07
C LEU A 274 8.56 -23.47 7.61
N ARG A 275 9.52 -23.56 8.55
CA ARG A 275 10.91 -23.94 8.22
C ARG A 275 11.01 -25.34 7.64
N LYS A 276 10.17 -26.28 8.12
CA LYS A 276 10.09 -27.62 7.53
C LYS A 276 9.59 -27.55 6.09
N ILE A 277 8.52 -26.79 5.82
CA ILE A 277 8.03 -26.57 4.45
C ILE A 277 9.13 -25.94 3.58
N TRP A 278 9.83 -24.91 4.06
CA TRP A 278 10.96 -24.31 3.34
C TRP A 278 12.06 -25.31 2.97
N ALA A 279 12.40 -26.23 3.87
CA ALA A 279 13.40 -27.26 3.64
C ALA A 279 12.92 -28.42 2.73
N ASP A 280 11.60 -28.66 2.65
CA ASP A 280 10.99 -29.76 1.88
C ASP A 280 10.67 -29.41 0.41
N VAL A 281 10.67 -28.12 0.02
CA VAL A 281 10.28 -27.64 -1.34
C VAL A 281 11.41 -27.31 -2.30
#